data_AF-A0A3C0GSE7-F1
#
_entry.id   AF-A0A3C0GSE7-F1
#
_cell.length_a   1.000
_cell.length_b   1.000
_cell.length_c   1.000
_cell.angle_alpha   90.00
_cell.angle_beta   90.00
_cell.angle_gamma   90.00
#
_symmetry.space_group_name_H-M   'P 1'
#
loop_
_entity.id
_entity.type
_entity.pdbx_description
1 polymer ?
#
loop_
_entity_poly.entity_id
_entity_poly.type
_entity_poly.pdbx_seq_one_letter_code
_entity_poly.pdbx_strand_id
1 'polypeptide(L)'
;AFNRAGLLRVGALDELFTAAETLGRLGTFPGRRLAILSNGGGVGRLAVDQLLALRGTLAELSPATVAQLDSVLPEGWSRSNPVDIVVDADGERYAAAIDALMSDSENDAVLVVNVPTAFTSSADAAQALTRTLGLRPRHHRDKPVFAVWLGNDDRATATLNAARVPTYPTEAEAVRGFQHLVRYRDAQAALMETPPSLPEDFVVDTAAARALVEAALAAGQQWLDPIATHQLLTAYGIPSAPVMQARDAHEAMDLAQPLLEQGATVAVKVFSADIPHKSDVDGVRLNLGTLQAVHAAATSIIARAHEKRPDARIDGVLVQPTIVRPKARELIAGIADDPTFGPVIVFGRGGTAVEVIDDKALALPPLDLRLSHELIGRTRVSRILKAYRDVPAADERAVALILVKLAQLAADIPEIRSLDINPLLADRDGVIALDARVAIAPSRKLHKGRGHPRFAVFPYPKEWERTITLSDGAPAFVRPVRPEDDALFRAFFARVTDDDLRLRFFQSVKHFSHEFIARLTQLDYARSIALVAIDPRSGDMLGAVRLHADADYDRGEYGILIRSDLKGHGIGWRLMTIMIEYAQWLGLNIIEGQVLRENSTMLAMCQSLGFKTRLDPDDSTVMVVTLPVQGVKVPEVPV
;
A
#
# COMPACT_ATOMS: atom_id res chain seq x y z
N ALA A 1 2.52 -3.27 -9.00
CA ALA A 1 1.23 -3.50 -9.66
C ALA A 1 0.47 -4.68 -9.05
N PHE A 2 0.84 -5.95 -9.33
CA PHE A 2 0.06 -7.11 -8.87
C PHE A 2 -0.24 -7.15 -7.36
N ASN A 3 0.73 -6.81 -6.50
CA ASN A 3 0.51 -6.72 -5.05
C ASN A 3 -0.61 -5.70 -4.70
N ARG A 4 -0.66 -4.55 -5.39
CA ARG A 4 -1.70 -3.53 -5.21
C ARG A 4 -3.07 -3.98 -5.73
N ALA A 5 -3.10 -4.94 -6.66
CA ALA A 5 -4.33 -5.55 -7.17
C ALA A 5 -4.78 -6.76 -6.33
N GLY A 6 -4.14 -7.05 -5.18
CA GLY A 6 -4.45 -8.22 -4.36
C GLY A 6 -4.02 -9.56 -4.98
N LEU A 7 -3.18 -9.54 -6.01
CA LEU A 7 -2.75 -10.73 -6.75
C LEU A 7 -1.43 -11.29 -6.22
N LEU A 8 -1.42 -12.60 -5.97
CA LEU A 8 -0.19 -13.34 -5.66
C LEU A 8 0.57 -13.65 -6.96
N ARG A 9 1.83 -13.20 -7.03
CA ARG A 9 2.75 -13.59 -8.12
C ARG A 9 3.58 -14.80 -7.68
N VAL A 10 3.65 -15.80 -8.55
CA VAL A 10 4.56 -16.95 -8.45
C VAL A 10 5.64 -16.86 -9.52
N GLY A 11 6.83 -17.40 -9.23
CA GLY A 11 8.00 -17.34 -10.11
C GLY A 11 8.16 -18.54 -11.05
N ALA A 12 7.49 -19.65 -10.74
CA ALA A 12 7.62 -20.91 -11.46
C ALA A 12 6.32 -21.74 -11.40
N LEU A 13 6.25 -22.80 -12.23
CA LEU A 13 5.05 -23.63 -12.35
C LEU A 13 4.81 -24.51 -11.10
N ASP A 14 5.86 -25.02 -10.46
CA ASP A 14 5.79 -25.74 -9.19
C ASP A 14 5.23 -24.86 -8.06
N GLU A 15 5.65 -23.59 -8.02
CA GLU A 15 5.10 -22.60 -7.09
C GLU A 15 3.61 -22.35 -7.32
N LEU A 16 3.12 -22.41 -8.57
CA LEU A 16 1.70 -22.26 -8.88
C LEU A 16 0.87 -23.39 -8.24
N PHE A 17 1.31 -24.64 -8.37
CA PHE A 17 0.63 -25.77 -7.73
C PHE A 17 0.69 -25.70 -6.21
N THR A 18 1.85 -25.31 -5.66
CA THR A 18 2.03 -25.08 -4.21
C THR A 18 1.06 -24.00 -3.71
N ALA A 19 0.95 -22.88 -4.42
CA ALA A 19 0.03 -21.81 -4.08
C ALA A 19 -1.44 -22.23 -4.20
N ALA A 20 -1.81 -22.96 -5.25
CA ALA A 20 -3.18 -23.46 -5.45
C ALA A 20 -3.59 -24.48 -4.38
N GLU A 21 -2.71 -25.42 -4.04
CA GLU A 21 -2.91 -26.40 -2.96
C GLU A 21 -3.11 -25.71 -1.60
N THR A 22 -2.33 -24.66 -1.35
CA THR A 22 -2.41 -23.89 -0.10
C THR A 22 -3.68 -23.05 -0.03
N LEU A 23 -3.90 -22.17 -1.02
CA LEU A 23 -4.98 -21.18 -1.02
C LEU A 23 -6.35 -21.81 -1.32
N GLY A 24 -6.40 -22.94 -2.03
CA GLY A 24 -7.65 -23.65 -2.29
C GLY A 24 -8.19 -24.41 -1.07
N ARG A 25 -7.32 -24.73 -0.09
CA ARG A 25 -7.68 -25.51 1.10
C ARG A 25 -7.78 -24.67 2.36
N LEU A 26 -6.96 -23.63 2.48
CA LEU A 26 -6.90 -22.76 3.63
C LEU A 26 -7.73 -21.49 3.41
N GLY A 27 -8.52 -21.11 4.42
CA GLY A 27 -9.30 -19.87 4.44
C GLY A 27 -8.46 -18.65 4.83
N THR A 28 -9.12 -17.65 5.43
CA THR A 28 -8.46 -16.42 5.89
C THR A 28 -7.45 -16.69 6.99
N PHE A 29 -6.22 -16.22 6.81
CA PHE A 29 -5.09 -16.39 7.73
C PHE A 29 -4.59 -15.02 8.22
N PRO A 30 -4.68 -14.70 9.53
CA PRO A 30 -4.35 -13.37 10.01
C PRO A 30 -2.85 -13.14 10.22
N GLY A 31 -2.08 -14.18 10.50
CA GLY A 31 -0.74 -14.03 11.06
C GLY A 31 0.43 -14.25 10.11
N ARG A 32 1.66 -14.28 10.65
CA ARG A 32 2.91 -14.39 9.88
C ARG A 32 3.96 -15.29 10.54
N ARG A 33 3.68 -15.76 11.76
CA ARG A 33 4.60 -16.51 12.61
C ARG A 33 4.33 -18.00 12.48
N LEU A 34 5.35 -18.75 12.06
CA LEU A 34 5.28 -20.20 11.90
C LEU A 34 5.91 -20.92 13.09
N ALA A 35 5.13 -21.78 13.76
CA ALA A 35 5.66 -22.81 14.65
C ALA A 35 5.98 -24.06 13.85
N ILE A 36 7.11 -24.72 14.15
CA ILE A 36 7.53 -25.95 13.48
C ILE A 36 7.61 -27.05 14.52
N LEU A 37 6.92 -28.16 14.26
CA LEU A 37 6.95 -29.38 15.05
C LEU A 37 7.58 -30.48 14.21
N SER A 38 8.56 -31.20 14.74
CA SER A 38 9.23 -32.29 14.00
C SER A 38 9.62 -33.43 14.93
N ASN A 39 9.50 -34.68 14.47
CA ASN A 39 10.16 -35.83 15.12
C ASN A 39 11.59 -36.07 14.61
N GLY A 40 12.05 -35.28 13.64
CA GLY A 40 13.42 -35.29 13.12
C GLY A 40 14.04 -33.91 13.20
N GLY A 41 14.91 -33.68 14.20
CA GLY A 41 15.54 -32.37 14.42
C GLY A 41 16.31 -31.80 13.22
N GLY A 42 16.91 -32.65 12.39
CA GLY A 42 17.59 -32.22 11.16
C GLY A 42 16.66 -31.56 10.15
N VAL A 43 15.52 -32.19 9.86
CA VAL A 43 14.51 -31.66 8.92
C VAL A 43 13.82 -30.43 9.51
N GLY A 44 13.58 -30.42 10.83
CA GLY A 44 13.07 -29.24 11.53
C GLY A 44 13.97 -28.02 11.37
N ARG A 45 15.30 -28.19 11.43
CA ARG A 45 16.25 -27.09 11.17
C ARG A 45 16.28 -26.66 9.70
N LEU A 46 16.20 -27.59 8.75
CA LEU A 46 16.09 -27.23 7.33
C LEU A 46 14.84 -26.36 7.05
N ALA A 47 13.72 -26.68 7.70
CA ALA A 47 12.50 -25.87 7.61
C ALA A 47 12.71 -24.44 8.15
N VAL A 48 13.43 -24.29 9.27
CA VAL A 48 13.78 -22.96 9.82
C VAL A 48 14.70 -22.19 8.87
N ASP A 49 15.75 -22.82 8.36
CA ASP A 49 16.70 -22.19 7.44
C ASP A 49 15.99 -21.70 6.17
N GLN A 50 15.09 -22.53 5.61
CA GLN A 50 14.27 -22.16 4.46
C GLN A 50 13.34 -20.99 4.79
N LEU A 51 12.70 -21.00 5.97
CA LEU A 51 11.80 -19.93 6.39
C LEU A 51 12.55 -18.59 6.46
N LEU A 52 13.74 -18.59 7.06
CA LEU A 52 14.59 -17.40 7.16
C LEU A 52 15.11 -16.95 5.79
N ALA A 53 15.48 -17.89 4.91
CA ALA A 53 15.90 -17.59 3.53
C ALA A 53 14.79 -16.88 2.74
N LEU A 54 13.53 -17.27 2.93
CA LEU A 54 12.35 -16.64 2.33
C LEU A 54 11.86 -15.40 3.09
N ARG A 55 12.57 -14.95 4.13
CA ARG A 55 12.21 -13.81 5.01
C ARG A 55 10.91 -14.01 5.79
N GLY A 56 10.57 -15.26 6.07
CA GLY A 56 9.48 -15.60 6.97
C GLY A 56 9.79 -15.31 8.44
N THR A 57 8.75 -15.32 9.27
CA THR A 57 8.87 -15.10 10.71
C THR A 57 8.72 -16.42 11.45
N LEU A 58 9.76 -16.83 12.17
CA LEU A 58 9.70 -17.96 13.08
C LEU A 58 8.95 -17.53 14.36
N ALA A 59 8.00 -18.34 14.83
CA ALA A 59 7.28 -18.04 16.07
C ALA A 59 8.20 -18.21 17.29
N GLU A 60 8.05 -17.32 18.28
CA GLU A 60 8.55 -17.54 19.64
C GLU A 60 7.50 -18.33 20.41
N LEU A 61 7.93 -19.23 21.30
CA LEU A 61 6.99 -20.02 22.11
C LEU A 61 6.65 -19.25 23.39
N SER A 62 5.38 -19.15 23.74
CA SER A 62 5.01 -18.51 25.01
C SER A 62 5.51 -19.32 26.22
N PRO A 63 5.80 -18.66 27.37
CA PRO A 63 6.19 -19.38 28.59
C PRO A 63 5.19 -20.46 29.02
N ALA A 64 3.90 -20.23 28.78
CA ALA A 64 2.85 -21.20 29.07
C ALA A 64 2.95 -22.45 28.18
N THR A 65 3.19 -22.26 26.87
CA THR A 65 3.41 -23.36 25.92
C THR A 65 4.68 -24.13 26.23
N VAL A 66 5.77 -23.46 26.60
CA VAL A 66 7.00 -24.13 27.04
C VAL A 66 6.76 -25.00 28.27
N ALA A 67 6.04 -24.49 29.28
CA ALA A 67 5.69 -25.27 30.48
C ALA A 67 4.80 -26.48 30.18
N GLN A 68 3.84 -26.35 29.25
CA GLN A 68 3.02 -27.47 28.80
C GLN A 68 3.88 -28.53 28.09
N LEU A 69 4.77 -28.11 27.18
CA LEU A 69 5.67 -29.01 26.46
C LEU A 69 6.69 -29.70 27.38
N ASP A 70 7.18 -29.02 28.42
CA ASP A 70 8.06 -29.61 29.44
C ASP A 70 7.41 -30.80 30.17
N SER A 71 6.08 -30.86 30.24
CA SER A 71 5.37 -31.97 30.88
C SER A 71 5.21 -33.23 30.01
N VAL A 72 5.44 -33.11 28.69
CA VAL A 72 5.18 -34.18 27.71
C VAL A 72 6.38 -34.56 26.84
N LEU A 73 7.40 -33.69 26.77
CA LEU A 73 8.62 -33.94 26.00
C LEU A 73 9.77 -34.45 26.88
N PRO A 74 10.73 -35.19 26.30
CA PRO A 74 11.90 -35.68 27.03
C PRO A 74 12.73 -34.55 27.65
N GLU A 75 13.42 -34.87 28.75
CA GLU A 75 14.35 -33.96 29.40
C GLU A 75 15.49 -33.58 28.43
N GLY A 76 15.65 -32.27 28.18
CA GLY A 76 16.70 -31.74 27.30
C GLY A 76 16.24 -31.30 25.91
N TRP A 77 14.93 -31.29 25.60
CA TRP A 77 14.44 -30.63 24.38
C TRP A 77 14.78 -29.13 24.39
N SER A 78 14.80 -28.51 23.20
CA SER A 78 15.38 -27.18 22.97
C SER A 78 14.71 -26.01 23.70
N ARG A 79 13.47 -26.18 24.16
CA ARG A 79 12.59 -25.10 24.66
C ARG A 79 12.44 -23.94 23.68
N SER A 80 12.61 -24.24 22.39
CA SER A 80 12.58 -23.27 21.30
C SER A 80 11.91 -23.86 20.07
N ASN A 81 11.63 -23.00 19.11
CA ASN A 81 11.13 -23.37 17.79
C ASN A 81 12.33 -23.63 16.87
N PRO A 82 12.48 -24.82 16.25
CA PRO A 82 11.50 -25.88 16.08
C PRO A 82 11.39 -26.78 17.32
N VAL A 83 10.16 -27.23 17.61
CA VAL A 83 9.87 -28.21 18.65
C VAL A 83 10.23 -29.60 18.13
N ASP A 84 11.36 -30.13 18.60
CA ASP A 84 11.79 -31.50 18.32
C ASP A 84 11.19 -32.47 19.34
N ILE A 85 10.30 -33.34 18.87
CA ILE A 85 9.63 -34.36 19.71
C ILE A 85 10.35 -35.70 19.71
N VAL A 86 11.53 -35.77 19.08
CA VAL A 86 12.42 -36.93 19.01
C VAL A 86 11.86 -38.06 18.13
N VAL A 87 12.78 -38.88 17.60
CA VAL A 87 12.51 -39.90 16.55
C VAL A 87 11.57 -41.04 16.97
N ASP A 88 11.43 -41.28 18.28
CA ASP A 88 10.56 -42.31 18.87
C ASP A 88 9.15 -41.77 19.22
N ALA A 89 8.80 -40.56 18.78
CA ALA A 89 7.52 -39.93 19.09
C ALA A 89 6.33 -40.75 18.58
N ASP A 90 5.49 -41.21 19.51
CA ASP A 90 4.23 -41.88 19.24
C ASP A 90 3.09 -40.88 18.97
N GLY A 91 1.91 -41.41 18.64
CA GLY A 91 0.73 -40.58 18.35
C GLY A 91 0.33 -39.67 19.51
N GLU A 92 0.48 -40.11 20.76
CA GLU A 92 0.13 -39.31 21.94
C GLU A 92 1.08 -38.12 22.12
N ARG A 93 2.39 -38.31 21.90
CA ARG A 93 3.37 -37.20 21.94
C ARG A 93 3.10 -36.17 20.83
N TYR A 94 2.73 -36.64 19.62
CA TYR A 94 2.24 -35.75 18.56
C TYR A 94 1.00 -34.97 19.00
N ALA A 95 -0.03 -35.66 19.51
CA ALA A 95 -1.28 -35.02 19.94
C ALA A 95 -1.03 -33.93 21.00
N ALA A 96 -0.24 -34.24 22.03
CA ALA A 96 0.07 -33.30 23.10
C ALA A 96 0.85 -32.07 22.59
N ALA A 97 1.86 -32.28 21.74
CA ALA A 97 2.67 -31.18 21.21
C ALA A 97 1.88 -30.28 20.23
N ILE A 98 1.06 -30.87 19.35
CA ILE A 98 0.18 -30.09 18.47
C ILE A 98 -0.84 -29.30 19.28
N ASP A 99 -1.40 -29.88 20.35
CA ASP A 99 -2.35 -29.16 21.19
C ASP A 99 -1.70 -27.94 21.87
N ALA A 100 -0.50 -28.10 22.43
CA ALA A 100 0.25 -27.00 23.02
C ALA A 100 0.52 -25.87 22.02
N LEU A 101 0.98 -26.20 20.81
CA LEU A 101 1.28 -25.21 19.76
C LEU A 101 0.03 -24.52 19.24
N MET A 102 -1.05 -25.28 19.00
CA MET A 102 -2.29 -24.69 18.49
C MET A 102 -2.95 -23.77 19.53
N SER A 103 -2.71 -23.96 20.83
CA SER A 103 -3.15 -23.07 21.91
C SER A 103 -2.29 -21.81 22.10
N ASP A 104 -1.05 -21.80 21.60
CA ASP A 104 -0.09 -20.72 21.86
C ASP A 104 -0.43 -19.42 21.12
N SER A 105 -0.68 -18.32 21.83
CA SER A 105 -0.96 -17.02 21.18
C SER A 105 0.23 -16.46 20.41
N GLU A 106 1.44 -16.98 20.61
CA GLU A 106 2.67 -16.49 19.98
C GLU A 106 2.98 -17.11 18.61
N ASN A 107 2.15 -18.05 18.14
CA ASN A 107 2.19 -18.54 16.76
C ASN A 107 0.85 -18.37 16.03
N ASP A 108 0.94 -18.29 14.72
CA ASP A 108 -0.22 -18.09 13.86
C ASP A 108 -0.52 -19.33 13.01
N ALA A 109 0.52 -20.11 12.67
CA ALA A 109 0.44 -21.34 11.88
C ALA A 109 1.38 -22.40 12.45
N VAL A 110 1.09 -23.68 12.14
CA VAL A 110 1.92 -24.82 12.57
C VAL A 110 2.32 -25.65 11.35
N LEU A 111 3.62 -25.90 11.18
CA LEU A 111 4.16 -26.89 10.24
C LEU A 111 4.52 -28.15 11.03
N VAL A 112 3.86 -29.26 10.72
CA VAL A 112 4.13 -30.58 11.31
C VAL A 112 4.95 -31.41 10.34
N VAL A 113 6.11 -31.86 10.77
CA VAL A 113 7.03 -32.71 10.02
C VAL A 113 7.05 -34.10 10.66
N ASN A 114 6.81 -35.11 9.85
CA ASN A 114 6.99 -36.51 10.19
C ASN A 114 8.08 -37.11 9.30
N VAL A 115 9.12 -37.63 9.93
CA VAL A 115 10.16 -38.46 9.34
C VAL A 115 9.86 -39.91 9.70
N PRO A 116 9.72 -40.83 8.73
CA PRO A 116 9.50 -42.24 9.02
C PRO A 116 10.65 -42.82 9.83
N THR A 117 10.32 -43.60 10.85
CA THR A 117 11.31 -44.31 11.66
C THR A 117 10.88 -45.76 11.84
N ALA A 118 11.81 -46.61 12.29
CA ALA A 118 11.50 -48.00 12.61
C ALA A 118 10.69 -48.15 13.92
N PHE A 119 10.54 -47.07 14.69
CA PHE A 119 9.96 -47.11 16.04
C PHE A 119 8.47 -46.78 16.03
N THR A 120 8.00 -45.96 15.09
CA THR A 120 6.64 -45.42 15.11
C THR A 120 5.99 -45.41 13.73
N SER A 121 4.65 -45.47 13.71
CA SER A 121 3.83 -45.50 12.50
C SER A 121 3.51 -44.08 12.03
N SER A 122 3.93 -43.74 10.81
CA SER A 122 3.58 -42.47 10.17
C SER A 122 2.07 -42.30 10.00
N ALA A 123 1.33 -43.38 9.75
CA ALA A 123 -0.13 -43.36 9.67
C ALA A 123 -0.78 -43.06 11.03
N ASP A 124 -0.25 -43.60 12.12
CA ASP A 124 -0.78 -43.35 13.47
C ASP A 124 -0.51 -41.91 13.91
N ALA A 125 0.66 -41.36 13.57
CA ALA A 125 0.97 -39.95 13.78
C ALA A 125 0.00 -39.03 13.01
N ALA A 126 -0.33 -39.35 11.76
CA ALA A 126 -1.30 -38.59 10.97
C ALA A 126 -2.71 -38.67 11.56
N GLN A 127 -3.13 -39.85 12.06
CA GLN A 127 -4.41 -40.01 12.77
C GLN A 127 -4.44 -39.21 14.07
N ALA A 128 -3.34 -39.19 14.83
CA ALA A 128 -3.25 -38.40 16.06
C ALA A 128 -3.36 -36.89 15.78
N LEU A 129 -2.65 -36.39 14.76
CA LEU A 129 -2.75 -35.01 14.30
C LEU A 129 -4.20 -34.65 13.94
N THR A 130 -4.80 -35.39 13.03
CA THR A 130 -6.16 -35.11 12.52
C THR A 130 -7.23 -35.23 13.59
N ARG A 131 -7.11 -36.20 14.50
CA ARG A 131 -7.99 -36.35 15.67
C ARG A 131 -7.90 -35.12 16.59
N THR A 132 -6.70 -34.67 16.90
CA THR A 132 -6.45 -33.50 17.76
C THR A 132 -7.08 -32.24 17.15
N LEU A 133 -6.91 -32.03 15.85
CA LEU A 133 -7.54 -30.91 15.13
C LEU A 133 -9.08 -31.03 15.10
N GLY A 134 -9.60 -32.25 14.96
CA GLY A 134 -11.04 -32.53 14.96
C GLY A 134 -11.73 -32.22 16.29
N LEU A 135 -11.06 -32.45 17.42
CA LEU A 135 -11.59 -32.21 18.77
C LEU A 135 -11.64 -30.72 19.16
N ARG A 136 -10.94 -29.85 18.42
CA ARG A 136 -10.83 -28.43 18.78
C ARG A 136 -12.08 -27.61 18.43
N PRO A 137 -12.45 -26.64 19.31
CA PRO A 137 -13.51 -25.67 19.02
C PRO A 137 -13.23 -24.89 17.74
N ARG A 138 -14.29 -24.50 17.01
CA ARG A 138 -14.16 -23.84 15.70
C ARG A 138 -13.28 -22.58 15.70
N HIS A 139 -13.30 -21.78 16.77
CA HIS A 139 -12.46 -20.56 16.90
C HIS A 139 -10.96 -20.85 17.06
N HIS A 140 -10.59 -22.05 17.52
CA HIS A 140 -9.19 -22.49 17.56
C HIS A 140 -8.75 -23.25 16.30
N ARG A 141 -9.66 -23.48 15.34
CA ARG A 141 -9.36 -24.09 14.03
C ARG A 141 -8.84 -23.10 13.00
N ASP A 142 -8.84 -21.80 13.30
CA ASP A 142 -8.48 -20.75 12.35
C ASP A 142 -6.96 -20.66 12.08
N LYS A 143 -6.14 -21.35 12.89
CA LYS A 143 -4.70 -21.48 12.63
C LYS A 143 -4.44 -22.58 11.60
N PRO A 144 -3.85 -22.26 10.43
CA PRO A 144 -3.55 -23.27 9.43
C PRO A 144 -2.45 -24.22 9.90
N VAL A 145 -2.66 -25.50 9.62
CA VAL A 145 -1.69 -26.56 9.86
C VAL A 145 -1.21 -27.12 8.52
N PHE A 146 0.10 -27.21 8.36
CA PHE A 146 0.79 -27.73 7.18
C PHE A 146 1.44 -29.06 7.56
N ALA A 147 1.46 -30.03 6.67
CA ALA A 147 2.04 -31.34 6.94
C ALA A 147 3.11 -31.71 5.92
N VAL A 148 4.24 -32.23 6.41
CA VAL A 148 5.30 -32.86 5.62
C VAL A 148 5.50 -34.26 6.15
N TRP A 149 5.03 -35.26 5.40
CA TRP A 149 5.20 -36.67 5.74
C TRP A 149 6.24 -37.26 4.77
N LEU A 150 7.50 -37.29 5.20
CA LEU A 150 8.57 -37.86 4.39
C LEU A 150 8.31 -39.36 4.15
N GLY A 151 8.74 -39.89 3.01
CA GLY A 151 8.55 -41.31 2.67
C GLY A 151 7.18 -41.67 2.05
N ASN A 152 6.26 -40.71 1.90
CA ASN A 152 5.01 -40.84 1.13
C ASN A 152 4.14 -42.06 1.53
N ASP A 153 3.78 -42.18 2.80
CA ASP A 153 2.77 -43.15 3.23
C ASP A 153 1.38 -42.73 2.71
N ASP A 154 0.81 -43.51 1.78
CA ASP A 154 -0.49 -43.25 1.16
C ASP A 154 -1.64 -43.18 2.18
N ARG A 155 -1.58 -43.97 3.27
CA ARG A 155 -2.62 -43.96 4.31
C ARG A 155 -2.55 -42.70 5.15
N ALA A 156 -1.34 -42.27 5.51
CA ALA A 156 -1.13 -41.01 6.21
C ALA A 156 -1.62 -39.82 5.34
N THR A 157 -1.23 -39.83 4.06
CA THR A 157 -1.61 -38.78 3.09
C THR A 157 -3.12 -38.72 2.88
N ALA A 158 -3.80 -39.86 2.72
CA ALA A 158 -5.26 -39.92 2.61
C ALA A 158 -5.96 -39.38 3.87
N THR A 159 -5.44 -39.69 5.06
CA THR A 159 -5.96 -39.21 6.34
C THR A 159 -5.87 -37.68 6.45
N LEU A 160 -4.71 -37.11 6.11
CA LEU A 160 -4.46 -35.67 6.16
C LEU A 160 -5.33 -34.92 5.14
N ASN A 161 -5.44 -35.45 3.91
CA ASN A 161 -6.29 -34.90 2.86
C ASN A 161 -7.78 -34.88 3.26
N ALA A 162 -8.28 -35.96 3.86
CA ALA A 162 -9.65 -36.03 4.36
C ALA A 162 -9.94 -34.97 5.44
N ALA A 163 -8.93 -34.63 6.25
CA ALA A 163 -8.99 -33.56 7.25
C ALA A 163 -8.71 -32.15 6.69
N ARG A 164 -8.49 -32.01 5.36
CA ARG A 164 -8.13 -30.76 4.67
C ARG A 164 -6.83 -30.12 5.18
N VAL A 165 -5.88 -30.91 5.69
CA VAL A 165 -4.53 -30.46 6.02
C VAL A 165 -3.70 -30.46 4.72
N PRO A 166 -3.17 -29.33 4.24
CA PRO A 166 -2.29 -29.31 3.07
C PRO A 166 -1.01 -30.12 3.34
N THR A 167 -0.73 -31.07 2.44
CA THR A 167 0.42 -31.98 2.54
C THR A 167 1.45 -31.67 1.47
N TYR A 168 2.72 -31.56 1.85
CA TYR A 168 3.81 -31.27 0.93
C TYR A 168 4.86 -32.38 0.96
N PRO A 169 5.51 -32.68 -0.18
CA PRO A 169 6.59 -33.67 -0.25
C PRO A 169 7.83 -33.30 0.57
N THR A 170 8.11 -32.00 0.72
CA THR A 170 9.32 -31.49 1.38
C THR A 170 9.01 -30.31 2.30
N GLU A 171 9.86 -30.09 3.29
CA GLU A 171 9.82 -28.91 4.16
C GLU A 171 9.99 -27.61 3.37
N ALA A 172 10.79 -27.63 2.30
CA ALA A 172 11.01 -26.46 1.47
C ALA A 172 9.74 -26.03 0.71
N GLU A 173 8.94 -26.98 0.22
CA GLU A 173 7.64 -26.71 -0.41
C GLU A 173 6.58 -26.26 0.60
N ALA A 174 6.53 -26.88 1.79
CA ALA A 174 5.59 -26.46 2.83
C ALA A 174 5.85 -25.03 3.29
N VAL A 175 7.12 -24.67 3.51
CA VAL A 175 7.52 -23.31 3.89
C VAL A 175 7.23 -22.32 2.75
N ARG A 176 7.42 -22.70 1.48
CA ARG A 176 7.00 -21.89 0.32
C ARG A 176 5.49 -21.68 0.29
N GLY A 177 4.70 -22.73 0.51
CA GLY A 177 3.23 -22.65 0.62
C GLY A 177 2.79 -21.69 1.71
N PHE A 178 3.36 -21.81 2.92
CA PHE A 178 3.13 -20.86 4.00
C PHE A 178 3.47 -19.41 3.60
N GLN A 179 4.60 -19.19 2.92
CA GLN A 179 4.97 -17.86 2.44
C GLN A 179 4.01 -17.32 1.36
N HIS A 180 3.45 -18.17 0.51
CA HIS A 180 2.40 -17.76 -0.43
C HIS A 180 1.14 -17.29 0.30
N LEU A 181 0.74 -17.96 1.38
CA LEU A 181 -0.40 -17.56 2.20
C LEU A 181 -0.16 -16.20 2.87
N VAL A 182 1.04 -15.97 3.44
CA VAL A 182 1.43 -14.67 4.01
C VAL A 182 1.39 -13.56 2.96
N ARG A 183 2.01 -13.79 1.78
CA ARG A 183 2.06 -12.80 0.69
C ARG A 183 0.68 -12.51 0.12
N TYR A 184 -0.17 -13.52 -0.01
CA TYR A 184 -1.54 -13.33 -0.48
C TYR A 184 -2.34 -12.49 0.52
N ARG A 185 -2.24 -12.78 1.82
CA ARG A 185 -2.83 -11.93 2.86
C ARG A 185 -2.33 -10.49 2.75
N ASP A 186 -1.02 -10.28 2.62
CA ASP A 186 -0.45 -8.93 2.52
C ASP A 186 -0.96 -8.18 1.28
N ALA A 187 -1.10 -8.87 0.15
CA ALA A 187 -1.71 -8.31 -1.05
C ALA A 187 -3.18 -7.94 -0.83
N GLN A 188 -3.95 -8.80 -0.17
CA GLN A 188 -5.35 -8.51 0.19
C GLN A 188 -5.47 -7.33 1.17
N ALA A 189 -4.57 -7.25 2.16
CA ALA A 189 -4.50 -6.12 3.08
C ALA A 189 -4.07 -4.82 2.37
N ALA A 190 -3.19 -4.87 1.38
CA ALA A 190 -2.79 -3.71 0.58
C ALA A 190 -3.89 -3.23 -0.38
N LEU A 191 -4.78 -4.15 -0.80
CA LEU A 191 -5.99 -3.84 -1.57
C LEU A 191 -7.06 -3.19 -0.70
N MET A 192 -7.15 -3.60 0.57
CA MET A 192 -8.09 -3.04 1.56
C MET A 192 -7.68 -1.69 2.12
N GLU A 193 -6.57 -1.12 1.67
CA GLU A 193 -6.17 0.20 2.14
C GLU A 193 -6.56 1.31 1.20
N THR A 194 -7.24 2.30 1.77
CA THR A 194 -7.39 3.62 1.19
C THR A 194 -6.51 4.61 1.92
N PRO A 195 -5.31 4.91 1.38
CA PRO A 195 -4.45 5.93 1.93
C PRO A 195 -5.23 7.24 2.09
N PRO A 196 -5.37 7.78 3.32
CA PRO A 196 -5.84 9.15 3.46
C PRO A 196 -4.86 10.07 2.73
N SER A 197 -5.36 11.10 2.04
CA SER A 197 -4.50 12.18 1.53
C SER A 197 -3.88 12.88 2.73
N LEU A 198 -2.57 12.67 2.93
CA LEU A 198 -1.71 13.20 4.00
C LEU A 198 -2.24 13.06 5.45
N PRO A 199 -1.36 12.98 6.47
CA PRO A 199 -1.80 13.18 7.85
C PRO A 199 -2.44 14.57 8.01
N GLU A 200 -3.51 14.71 8.81
CA GLU A 200 -4.23 15.99 9.01
C GLU A 200 -3.32 17.11 9.53
N ASP A 201 -2.25 16.77 10.25
CA ASP A 201 -1.27 17.71 10.79
C ASP A 201 -0.29 18.26 9.75
N PHE A 202 -0.40 17.82 8.49
CA PHE A 202 0.55 18.18 7.44
C PHE A 202 -0.07 19.14 6.42
N VAL A 203 0.37 20.40 6.50
CA VAL A 203 -0.03 21.47 5.58
C VAL A 203 1.00 21.57 4.45
N VAL A 204 0.53 21.42 3.22
CA VAL A 204 1.33 21.64 1.99
C VAL A 204 0.99 23.00 1.37
N ASP A 205 1.99 23.64 0.79
CA ASP A 205 1.79 24.81 -0.07
C ASP A 205 1.80 24.39 -1.55
N THR A 206 0.74 23.69 -1.95
CA THR A 206 0.57 23.20 -3.33
C THR A 206 0.55 24.36 -4.34
N ALA A 207 0.06 25.54 -3.95
CA ALA A 207 -0.02 26.71 -4.81
C ALA A 207 1.38 27.25 -5.15
N ALA A 208 2.24 27.46 -4.13
CA ALA A 208 3.62 27.88 -4.35
C ALA A 208 4.40 26.85 -5.17
N ALA A 209 4.21 25.56 -4.86
CA ALA A 209 4.88 24.48 -5.58
C ALA A 209 4.50 24.41 -7.07
N ARG A 210 3.21 24.58 -7.40
CA ARG A 210 2.74 24.66 -8.79
C ARG A 210 3.31 25.86 -9.52
N ALA A 211 3.30 27.03 -8.89
CA ALA A 211 3.84 28.25 -9.49
C ALA A 211 5.32 28.10 -9.88
N LEU A 212 6.13 27.42 -9.06
CA LEU A 212 7.54 27.14 -9.38
C LEU A 212 7.68 26.26 -10.63
N VAL A 213 6.92 25.18 -10.71
CA VAL A 213 6.99 24.25 -11.85
C VAL A 213 6.43 24.87 -13.13
N GLU A 214 5.33 25.61 -13.03
CA GLU A 214 4.75 26.35 -14.15
C GLU A 214 5.71 27.41 -14.70
N ALA A 215 6.37 28.17 -13.83
CA ALA A 215 7.36 29.17 -14.24
C ALA A 215 8.56 28.52 -14.97
N ALA A 216 9.07 27.40 -14.45
CA ALA A 216 10.17 26.66 -15.06
C ALA A 216 9.77 26.08 -16.43
N LEU A 217 8.57 25.51 -16.56
CA LEU A 217 8.04 25.03 -17.83
C LEU A 217 7.84 26.17 -18.84
N ALA A 218 7.30 27.32 -18.40
CA ALA A 218 7.13 28.49 -19.25
C ALA A 218 8.47 29.04 -19.75
N ALA A 219 9.55 28.89 -18.97
CA ALA A 219 10.91 29.19 -19.36
C ALA A 219 11.57 28.11 -20.24
N GLY A 220 10.85 27.04 -20.61
CA GLY A 220 11.36 25.95 -21.45
C GLY A 220 12.35 25.02 -20.73
N GLN A 221 12.40 25.05 -19.41
CA GLN A 221 13.32 24.22 -18.62
C GLN A 221 12.82 22.77 -18.56
N GLN A 222 13.77 21.84 -18.52
CA GLN A 222 13.50 20.40 -18.29
C GLN A 222 13.83 19.96 -16.87
N TRP A 223 14.55 20.78 -16.13
CA TRP A 223 14.99 20.55 -14.76
C TRP A 223 14.74 21.80 -13.94
N LEU A 224 14.25 21.64 -12.71
CA LEU A 224 14.26 22.75 -11.76
C LEU A 224 15.69 23.05 -11.35
N ASP A 225 15.99 24.34 -11.21
CA ASP A 225 17.27 24.74 -10.59
C ASP A 225 17.30 24.35 -9.09
N PRO A 226 18.48 24.37 -8.45
CA PRO A 226 18.63 23.95 -7.06
C PRO A 226 17.87 24.81 -6.05
N ILE A 227 17.59 26.08 -6.35
CA ILE A 227 16.83 26.99 -5.46
C ILE A 227 15.35 26.63 -5.55
N ALA A 228 14.81 26.54 -6.77
CA ALA A 228 13.44 26.11 -7.01
C ALA A 228 13.19 24.69 -6.47
N THR A 229 14.18 23.80 -6.59
CA THR A 229 14.14 22.46 -6.00
C THR A 229 14.04 22.52 -4.47
N HIS A 230 14.89 23.32 -3.80
CA HIS A 230 14.84 23.49 -2.35
C HIS A 230 13.51 24.10 -1.88
N GLN A 231 12.97 25.08 -2.60
CA GLN A 231 11.67 25.69 -2.31
C GLN A 231 10.52 24.69 -2.50
N LEU A 232 10.57 23.87 -3.56
CA LEU A 232 9.60 22.80 -3.79
C LEU A 232 9.60 21.79 -2.64
N LEU A 233 10.78 21.32 -2.22
CA LEU A 233 10.89 20.42 -1.07
C LEU A 233 10.35 21.05 0.21
N THR A 234 10.62 22.35 0.42
CA THR A 234 10.12 23.13 1.56
C THR A 234 8.60 23.25 1.56
N ALA A 235 7.98 23.47 0.39
CA ALA A 235 6.52 23.54 0.24
C ALA A 235 5.80 22.22 0.62
N TYR A 236 6.53 21.09 0.57
CA TYR A 236 6.08 19.77 1.04
C TYR A 236 6.74 19.37 2.38
N GLY A 237 7.35 20.31 3.10
CA GLY A 237 7.99 20.07 4.39
C GLY A 237 9.02 18.93 4.36
N ILE A 238 9.70 18.70 3.24
CA ILE A 238 10.80 17.75 3.11
C ILE A 238 12.08 18.47 3.58
N PRO A 239 12.68 18.09 4.72
CA PRO A 239 13.87 18.76 5.23
C PRO A 239 15.02 18.59 4.24
N SER A 240 15.61 19.70 3.80
CA SER A 240 16.74 19.71 2.88
C SER A 240 17.78 20.74 3.31
N ALA A 241 19.04 20.49 2.96
CA ALA A 241 20.11 21.44 3.24
C ALA A 241 19.83 22.79 2.56
N PRO A 242 19.91 23.93 3.28
CA PRO A 242 19.72 25.25 2.70
C PRO A 242 20.62 25.48 1.48
N VAL A 243 20.07 26.16 0.47
CA VAL A 243 20.79 26.49 -0.76
C VAL A 243 20.77 27.99 -0.95
N MET A 244 21.95 28.61 -0.99
CA MET A 244 22.10 30.04 -1.27
C MET A 244 22.89 30.22 -2.56
N GLN A 245 22.45 31.12 -3.42
CA GLN A 245 23.15 31.47 -4.65
C GLN A 245 24.02 32.71 -4.43
N ALA A 246 25.27 32.63 -4.87
CA ALA A 246 26.19 33.74 -4.98
C ALA A 246 26.61 33.92 -6.43
N ARG A 247 26.57 35.14 -6.96
CA ARG A 247 27.00 35.47 -8.32
C ARG A 247 28.51 35.46 -8.46
N ASP A 248 29.22 35.76 -7.37
CA ASP A 248 30.68 35.84 -7.33
C ASP A 248 31.26 35.37 -5.98
N ALA A 249 32.59 35.42 -5.88
CA ALA A 249 33.33 34.98 -4.70
C ALA A 249 33.13 35.87 -3.46
N HIS A 250 32.81 37.16 -3.62
CA HIS A 250 32.55 38.06 -2.49
C HIS A 250 31.16 37.78 -1.91
N GLU A 251 30.14 37.70 -2.76
CA GLU A 251 28.79 37.35 -2.33
C GLU A 251 28.75 35.95 -1.67
N ALA A 252 29.60 35.02 -2.13
CA ALA A 252 29.74 33.71 -1.50
C ALA A 252 30.32 33.78 -0.08
N MET A 253 31.24 34.72 0.19
CA MET A 253 31.73 34.98 1.54
C MET A 253 30.63 35.54 2.43
N ASP A 254 29.89 36.55 1.96
CA ASP A 254 28.84 37.22 2.72
C ASP A 254 27.76 36.22 3.15
N LEU A 255 27.37 35.30 2.25
CA LEU A 255 26.42 34.23 2.54
C LEU A 255 26.99 33.14 3.47
N ALA A 256 28.30 32.86 3.39
CA ALA A 256 28.94 31.87 4.25
C ALA A 256 29.21 32.38 5.67
N GLN A 257 29.41 33.69 5.85
CA GLN A 257 29.76 34.31 7.12
C GLN A 257 28.86 33.88 8.30
N PRO A 258 27.53 34.01 8.25
CA PRO A 258 26.68 33.63 9.38
C PRO A 258 26.76 32.13 9.71
N LEU A 259 27.03 31.27 8.71
CA LEU A 259 27.17 29.82 8.92
C LEU A 259 28.50 29.50 9.63
N LEU A 260 29.59 30.14 9.20
CA LEU A 260 30.91 29.96 9.79
C LEU A 260 30.97 30.51 11.22
N GLU A 261 30.30 31.64 11.50
CA GLU A 261 30.17 32.21 12.84
C GLU A 261 29.41 31.27 13.80
N GLN A 262 28.49 30.46 13.29
CA GLN A 262 27.80 29.41 14.03
C GLN A 262 28.63 28.13 14.21
N GLY A 263 29.88 28.11 13.73
CA GLY A 263 30.79 26.97 13.81
C GLY A 263 30.53 25.88 12.78
N ALA A 264 29.69 26.12 11.77
CA ALA A 264 29.52 25.20 10.65
C ALA A 264 30.69 25.32 9.67
N THR A 265 30.90 24.29 8.84
CA THR A 265 31.70 24.41 7.62
C THR A 265 30.76 24.50 6.42
N VAL A 266 31.22 25.07 5.30
CA VAL A 266 30.39 25.23 4.10
C VAL A 266 30.94 24.44 2.92
N ALA A 267 30.04 24.11 2.00
CA ALA A 267 30.34 23.60 0.68
C ALA A 267 30.03 24.68 -0.36
N VAL A 268 30.93 24.83 -1.34
CA VAL A 268 30.75 25.71 -2.50
C VAL A 268 30.70 24.86 -3.75
N LYS A 269 29.67 25.04 -4.56
CA LYS A 269 29.42 24.25 -5.79
C LYS A 269 29.17 25.18 -6.97
N VAL A 270 29.60 24.82 -8.18
CA VAL A 270 29.28 25.60 -9.40
C VAL A 270 27.76 25.67 -9.59
N PHE A 271 27.27 26.85 -10.01
CA PHE A 271 25.88 27.05 -10.40
C PHE A 271 25.79 27.38 -11.89
N SER A 272 25.30 26.43 -12.69
CA SER A 272 25.13 26.57 -14.13
C SER A 272 24.17 25.51 -14.65
N ALA A 273 23.19 25.91 -15.46
CA ALA A 273 22.29 24.99 -16.15
C ALA A 273 23.01 24.10 -17.19
N ASP A 274 24.12 24.60 -17.74
CA ASP A 274 24.88 23.91 -18.80
C ASP A 274 25.89 22.88 -18.23
N ILE A 275 26.07 22.85 -16.91
CA ILE A 275 26.98 21.94 -16.20
C ILE A 275 26.18 21.07 -15.20
N PRO A 276 25.45 20.05 -15.68
CA PRO A 276 24.66 19.17 -14.81
C PRO A 276 25.53 18.31 -13.88
N HIS A 277 26.70 17.86 -14.37
CA HIS A 277 27.68 17.08 -13.60
C HIS A 277 28.80 17.99 -13.08
N LYS A 278 28.58 18.52 -11.87
CA LYS A 278 29.48 19.50 -11.20
C LYS A 278 30.93 19.00 -11.08
N SER A 279 31.14 17.70 -10.93
CA SER A 279 32.46 17.09 -10.78
C SER A 279 33.31 17.14 -12.07
N ASP A 280 32.69 17.23 -13.25
CA ASP A 280 33.42 17.25 -14.54
C ASP A 280 34.32 18.49 -14.66
N VAL A 281 33.86 19.60 -14.08
CA VAL A 281 34.61 20.86 -14.00
C VAL A 281 35.40 21.01 -12.70
N ASP A 282 35.46 19.97 -11.87
CA ASP A 282 35.95 20.04 -10.48
C ASP A 282 35.28 21.20 -9.70
N GLY A 283 33.97 21.37 -9.95
CA GLY A 283 33.15 22.48 -9.49
C GLY A 283 32.56 22.30 -8.09
N VAL A 284 33.19 21.50 -7.23
CA VAL A 284 32.71 21.22 -5.87
C VAL A 284 33.87 21.35 -4.88
N ARG A 285 33.68 22.14 -3.82
CA ARG A 285 34.59 22.23 -2.68
C ARG A 285 33.78 22.04 -1.41
N LEU A 286 34.24 21.16 -0.53
CA LEU A 286 33.53 20.75 0.70
C LEU A 286 34.36 21.16 1.93
N ASN A 287 33.73 21.20 3.10
CA ASN A 287 34.38 21.39 4.40
C ASN A 287 35.21 22.69 4.51
N LEU A 288 34.74 23.79 3.93
CA LEU A 288 35.41 25.08 4.02
C LEU A 288 35.08 25.74 5.37
N GLY A 289 36.11 26.00 6.18
CA GLY A 289 35.96 26.51 7.55
C GLY A 289 36.32 27.99 7.73
N THR A 290 36.73 28.69 6.66
CA THR A 290 37.12 30.11 6.74
C THR A 290 36.61 30.88 5.54
N LEU A 291 36.34 32.19 5.71
CA LEU A 291 35.90 33.07 4.62
C LEU A 291 36.92 33.13 3.49
N GLN A 292 38.22 33.16 3.81
CA GLN A 292 39.29 33.14 2.81
C GLN A 292 39.26 31.86 1.97
N ALA A 293 38.98 30.70 2.60
CA ALA A 293 38.85 29.44 1.88
C ALA A 293 37.61 29.42 0.98
N VAL A 294 36.49 30.02 1.42
CA VAL A 294 35.27 30.19 0.61
C VAL A 294 35.54 31.04 -0.63
N HIS A 295 36.17 32.21 -0.45
CA HIS A 295 36.55 33.09 -1.55
C HIS A 295 37.43 32.37 -2.57
N ALA A 296 38.53 31.77 -2.10
CA ALA A 296 39.49 31.06 -2.97
C ALA A 296 38.82 29.90 -3.73
N ALA A 297 37.94 29.14 -3.06
CA ALA A 297 37.17 28.07 -3.67
C ALA A 297 36.23 28.60 -4.76
N ALA A 298 35.44 29.64 -4.48
CA ALA A 298 34.51 30.23 -5.42
C ALA A 298 35.22 30.79 -6.67
N THR A 299 36.29 31.57 -6.48
CA THR A 299 37.10 32.09 -7.59
C THR A 299 37.66 30.96 -8.45
N SER A 300 38.20 29.91 -7.82
CA SER A 300 38.78 28.77 -8.53
C SER A 300 37.74 27.93 -9.28
N ILE A 301 36.54 27.75 -8.71
CA ILE A 301 35.45 27.02 -9.34
C ILE A 301 34.96 27.77 -10.58
N ILE A 302 34.68 29.08 -10.46
CA ILE A 302 34.19 29.89 -11.58
C ILE A 302 35.20 29.92 -12.72
N ALA A 303 36.49 30.15 -12.40
CA ALA A 303 37.55 30.17 -13.41
C ALA A 303 37.65 28.85 -14.18
N ARG A 304 37.60 27.71 -13.48
CA ARG A 304 37.69 26.38 -14.11
C ARG A 304 36.44 25.98 -14.88
N ALA A 305 35.26 26.45 -14.44
CA ALA A 305 34.04 26.27 -15.19
C ALA A 305 34.14 26.97 -16.56
N HIS A 306 34.63 28.22 -16.60
CA HIS A 306 34.89 28.94 -17.86
C HIS A 306 36.00 28.29 -18.70
N GLU A 307 37.07 27.79 -18.09
CA GLU A 307 38.16 27.13 -18.81
C GLU A 307 37.70 25.82 -19.48
N LYS A 308 37.00 24.96 -18.74
CA LYS A 308 36.60 23.63 -19.23
C LYS A 308 35.33 23.67 -20.09
N ARG A 309 34.47 24.67 -19.90
CA ARG A 309 33.19 24.84 -20.61
C ARG A 309 33.02 26.31 -21.01
N PRO A 310 33.79 26.81 -21.98
CA PRO A 310 33.78 28.23 -22.38
C PRO A 310 32.43 28.71 -22.90
N ASP A 311 31.63 27.82 -23.49
CA ASP A 311 30.29 28.15 -23.99
C ASP A 311 29.18 28.06 -22.93
N ALA A 312 29.49 27.58 -21.72
CA ALA A 312 28.51 27.42 -20.65
C ALA A 312 28.20 28.76 -19.96
N ARG A 313 26.93 29.04 -19.72
CA ARG A 313 26.49 30.15 -18.87
C ARG A 313 26.75 29.79 -17.41
N ILE A 314 27.62 30.54 -16.74
CA ILE A 314 27.92 30.36 -15.32
C ILE A 314 27.15 31.42 -14.54
N ASP A 315 26.14 30.99 -13.78
CA ASP A 315 25.26 31.84 -12.98
C ASP A 315 25.86 32.17 -11.59
N GLY A 316 27.03 31.59 -11.29
CA GLY A 316 27.84 31.80 -10.09
C GLY A 316 28.17 30.51 -9.35
N VAL A 317 28.04 30.52 -8.02
CA VAL A 317 28.21 29.36 -7.15
C VAL A 317 27.06 29.23 -6.15
N LEU A 318 26.82 28.00 -5.71
CA LEU A 318 25.95 27.69 -4.58
C LEU A 318 26.78 27.57 -3.31
N VAL A 319 26.32 28.22 -2.24
CA VAL A 319 26.84 28.08 -0.88
C VAL A 319 25.84 27.26 -0.08
N GLN A 320 26.31 26.20 0.57
CA GLN A 320 25.48 25.31 1.39
C GLN A 320 26.22 24.99 2.71
N PRO A 321 25.52 24.88 3.84
CA PRO A 321 26.13 24.34 5.06
C PRO A 321 26.49 22.86 4.84
N THR A 322 27.65 22.46 5.36
CA THR A 322 28.05 21.06 5.40
C THR A 322 27.28 20.38 6.53
N ILE A 323 26.39 19.47 6.16
CA ILE A 323 25.62 18.69 7.13
C ILE A 323 26.42 17.46 7.53
N VAL A 324 26.75 17.36 8.83
CA VAL A 324 27.45 16.21 9.40
C VAL A 324 26.52 15.51 10.39
N ARG A 325 26.07 14.30 10.02
CA ARG A 325 25.26 13.44 10.90
C ARG A 325 26.00 12.11 11.10
N PRO A 326 26.86 12.01 12.12
CA PRO A 326 27.61 10.79 12.38
C PRO A 326 26.65 9.61 12.55
N LYS A 327 26.97 8.47 11.91
CA LYS A 327 26.15 7.23 11.97
C LYS A 327 24.76 7.34 11.33
N ALA A 328 24.47 8.42 10.60
CA ALA A 328 23.30 8.47 9.73
C ALA A 328 23.44 7.46 8.59
N ARG A 329 22.31 6.90 8.16
CA ARG A 329 22.23 6.00 7.01
C ARG A 329 21.96 6.83 5.77
N GLU A 330 22.73 6.61 4.73
CA GLU A 330 22.44 7.15 3.41
C GLU A 330 21.36 6.32 2.72
N LEU A 331 20.27 6.97 2.35
CA LEU A 331 19.12 6.40 1.65
C LEU A 331 18.94 7.11 0.30
N ILE A 332 18.23 6.45 -0.61
CA ILE A 332 17.61 7.12 -1.76
C ILE A 332 16.10 7.12 -1.55
N ALA A 333 15.45 8.22 -1.94
CA ALA A 333 14.00 8.31 -2.04
C ALA A 333 13.64 9.18 -3.23
N GLY A 334 12.58 8.84 -3.97
CA GLY A 334 12.27 9.61 -5.16
C GLY A 334 11.00 9.20 -5.88
N ILE A 335 10.75 9.90 -6.98
CA ILE A 335 9.72 9.63 -7.98
C ILE A 335 10.45 9.26 -9.27
N ALA A 336 10.06 8.14 -9.87
CA ALA A 336 10.48 7.78 -11.22
C ALA A 336 9.26 7.69 -12.13
N ASP A 337 9.51 7.80 -13.44
CA ASP A 337 8.48 7.75 -14.46
C ASP A 337 8.47 6.40 -15.16
N ASP A 338 7.40 5.63 -14.96
CA ASP A 338 7.18 4.38 -15.68
C ASP A 338 6.26 4.61 -16.89
N PRO A 339 6.61 4.12 -18.10
CA PRO A 339 5.79 4.30 -19.29
C PRO A 339 4.38 3.69 -19.20
N THR A 340 4.20 2.66 -18.37
CA THR A 340 2.93 1.93 -18.21
C THR A 340 2.12 2.47 -17.04
N PHE A 341 2.78 2.67 -15.90
CA PHE A 341 2.12 2.98 -14.63
C PHE A 341 2.17 4.47 -14.24
N GLY A 342 2.89 5.28 -15.02
CA GLY A 342 3.15 6.69 -14.69
C GLY A 342 4.11 6.82 -13.50
N PRO A 343 3.88 7.74 -12.56
CA PRO A 343 4.80 7.96 -11.45
C PRO A 343 4.85 6.75 -10.51
N VAL A 344 6.06 6.37 -10.12
CA VAL A 344 6.34 5.34 -9.12
C VAL A 344 7.23 5.91 -8.03
N ILE A 345 6.97 5.53 -6.77
CA ILE A 345 7.79 5.93 -5.63
C ILE A 345 8.94 4.93 -5.48
N VAL A 346 10.15 5.46 -5.35
CA VAL A 346 11.40 4.73 -5.21
C VAL A 346 11.92 4.89 -3.79
N PHE A 347 12.33 3.80 -3.17
CA PHE A 347 13.06 3.81 -1.91
C PHE A 347 14.17 2.78 -1.92
N GLY A 348 15.32 3.09 -1.31
CA GLY A 348 16.43 2.15 -1.25
C GLY A 348 17.62 2.65 -0.46
N ARG A 349 18.70 1.88 -0.51
CA ARG A 349 20.00 2.30 0.00
C ARG A 349 20.57 3.44 -0.85
N GLY A 350 21.14 4.46 -0.20
CA GLY A 350 21.78 5.62 -0.82
C GLY A 350 23.27 5.48 -1.07
N GLY A 351 23.85 6.53 -1.64
CA GLY A 351 25.28 6.69 -1.88
C GLY A 351 25.71 6.48 -3.33
N THR A 352 27.02 6.42 -3.56
CA THR A 352 27.60 6.32 -4.92
C THR A 352 27.50 4.93 -5.54
N ALA A 353 27.26 3.89 -4.74
CA ALA A 353 27.19 2.50 -5.18
C ALA A 353 25.76 2.01 -5.50
N VAL A 354 24.79 2.92 -5.63
CA VAL A 354 23.37 2.60 -5.88
C VAL A 354 23.16 1.76 -7.15
N GLU A 355 23.95 2.00 -8.20
CA GLU A 355 23.84 1.26 -9.46
C GLU A 355 24.39 -0.18 -9.36
N VAL A 356 25.27 -0.45 -8.38
CA VAL A 356 25.92 -1.75 -8.19
C VAL A 356 25.21 -2.59 -7.11
N ILE A 357 24.57 -1.94 -6.15
CA ILE A 357 23.84 -2.60 -5.05
C ILE A 357 22.35 -2.52 -5.34
N ASP A 358 21.77 -3.61 -5.87
CA ASP A 358 20.32 -3.73 -6.15
C ASP A 358 19.52 -3.88 -4.85
N ASP A 359 19.48 -2.82 -4.05
CA ASP A 359 18.71 -2.70 -2.81
C ASP A 359 17.70 -1.55 -2.87
N LYS A 360 16.78 -1.68 -3.82
CA LYS A 360 15.69 -0.73 -4.06
C LYS A 360 14.34 -1.45 -4.10
N ALA A 361 13.30 -0.75 -3.69
CA ALA A 361 11.93 -1.18 -3.81
C ALA A 361 11.10 -0.06 -4.45
N LEU A 362 10.03 -0.46 -5.14
CA LEU A 362 9.12 0.43 -5.86
C LEU A 362 7.69 0.27 -5.34
N ALA A 363 6.94 1.36 -5.32
CA ALA A 363 5.50 1.34 -5.07
C ALA A 363 4.74 2.31 -5.99
N LEU A 364 3.46 2.02 -6.21
CA LEU A 364 2.56 2.91 -6.93
C LEU A 364 1.97 3.91 -5.93
N PRO A 365 1.98 5.23 -6.22
CA PRO A 365 1.21 6.20 -5.47
C PRO A 365 -0.30 5.95 -5.67
N PRO A 366 -1.17 6.40 -4.74
CA PRO A 366 -0.84 7.07 -3.47
C PRO A 366 -0.22 6.13 -2.43
N LEU A 367 0.45 6.69 -1.42
CA LEU A 367 1.01 5.97 -0.27
C LEU A 367 0.55 6.60 1.05
N ASP A 368 0.23 5.76 2.03
CA ASP A 368 0.13 6.14 3.44
C ASP A 368 1.36 5.66 4.23
N LEU A 369 1.34 5.85 5.56
CA LEU A 369 2.43 5.40 6.42
C LEU A 369 2.60 3.88 6.43
N ARG A 370 1.52 3.10 6.35
CA ARG A 370 1.63 1.63 6.40
C ARG A 370 2.25 1.10 5.11
N LEU A 371 1.76 1.53 3.94
CA LEU A 371 2.35 1.18 2.63
C LEU A 371 3.81 1.67 2.54
N SER A 372 4.12 2.82 3.12
CA SER A 372 5.49 3.34 3.17
C SER A 372 6.40 2.48 4.05
N HIS A 373 5.95 2.04 5.23
CA HIS A 373 6.69 1.08 6.05
C HIS A 373 6.87 -0.26 5.35
N GLU A 374 5.86 -0.75 4.62
CA GLU A 374 5.98 -1.96 3.83
C GLU A 374 7.02 -1.80 2.72
N LEU A 375 6.99 -0.67 2.00
CA LEU A 375 7.98 -0.33 0.98
C LEU A 375 9.40 -0.32 1.56
N ILE A 376 9.60 0.30 2.72
CA ILE A 376 10.88 0.29 3.45
C ILE A 376 11.29 -1.15 3.80
N GLY A 377 10.39 -1.93 4.39
CA GLY A 377 10.66 -3.31 4.84
C GLY A 377 11.07 -4.29 3.72
N ARG A 378 10.71 -3.99 2.46
CA ARG A 378 11.14 -4.79 1.29
C ARG A 378 12.63 -4.63 0.96
N THR A 379 13.29 -3.61 1.47
CA THR A 379 14.74 -3.35 1.27
C THR A 379 15.59 -4.05 2.33
N ARG A 380 16.86 -4.30 2.03
CA ARG A 380 17.88 -4.77 2.98
C ARG A 380 18.32 -3.63 3.90
N VAL A 381 18.33 -2.38 3.43
CA VAL A 381 18.67 -1.20 4.24
C VAL A 381 17.75 -1.04 5.46
N SER A 382 16.51 -1.53 5.39
CA SER A 382 15.58 -1.58 6.54
C SER A 382 16.20 -2.26 7.78
N ARG A 383 17.08 -3.26 7.60
CA ARG A 383 17.74 -3.95 8.71
C ARG A 383 18.74 -3.06 9.45
N ILE A 384 19.41 -2.16 8.72
CA ILE A 384 20.37 -1.23 9.31
C ILE A 384 19.70 0.06 9.78
N LEU A 385 18.44 0.32 9.44
CA LEU A 385 17.64 1.38 10.08
C LEU A 385 17.36 1.05 11.55
N LYS A 386 17.27 -0.23 11.91
CA LYS A 386 17.18 -0.67 13.31
C LYS A 386 18.48 -0.37 14.08
N ALA A 387 18.42 -0.43 15.40
CA ALA A 387 19.60 -0.29 16.23
C ALA A 387 20.57 -1.46 16.00
N TYR A 388 21.86 -1.16 15.87
CA TYR A 388 22.91 -2.19 15.79
C TYR A 388 24.21 -1.67 16.40
N ARG A 389 24.89 -2.50 17.20
CA ARG A 389 26.14 -2.13 17.90
C ARG A 389 25.98 -0.79 18.63
N ASP A 390 26.80 0.20 18.28
CA ASP A 390 26.83 1.56 18.84
C ASP A 390 26.02 2.58 18.02
N VAL A 391 25.20 2.11 17.07
CA VAL A 391 24.37 2.93 16.19
C VAL A 391 22.90 2.84 16.62
N PRO A 392 22.30 3.93 17.12
CA PRO A 392 20.87 3.99 17.47
C PRO A 392 19.98 3.73 16.24
N ALA A 393 18.74 3.26 16.47
CA ALA A 393 17.76 3.15 15.39
C ALA A 393 17.48 4.51 14.76
N ALA A 394 17.28 4.54 13.44
CA ALA A 394 16.80 5.72 12.74
C ALA A 394 15.30 5.93 12.99
N ASP A 395 14.84 7.17 12.85
CA ASP A 395 13.42 7.49 12.85
C ASP A 395 12.76 6.99 11.55
N GLU A 396 12.34 5.72 11.57
CA GLU A 396 11.66 5.09 10.43
C GLU A 396 10.33 5.75 10.10
N ARG A 397 9.65 6.39 11.07
CA ARG A 397 8.42 7.14 10.81
C ARG A 397 8.73 8.38 9.99
N ALA A 398 9.81 9.09 10.29
CA ALA A 398 10.27 10.22 9.47
C ALA A 398 10.61 9.79 8.04
N VAL A 399 11.28 8.65 7.86
CA VAL A 399 11.55 8.09 6.52
C VAL A 399 10.25 7.75 5.78
N ALA A 400 9.32 7.06 6.43
CA ALA A 400 8.02 6.73 5.85
C ALA A 400 7.23 7.99 5.45
N LEU A 401 7.28 9.04 6.26
CA LEU A 401 6.62 10.31 5.96
C LEU A 401 7.20 11.01 4.73
N ILE A 402 8.50 10.88 4.43
CA ILE A 402 9.06 11.38 3.16
C ILE A 402 8.43 10.68 1.96
N LEU A 403 8.23 9.36 2.02
CA LEU A 403 7.62 8.60 0.93
C LEU A 403 6.16 9.01 0.70
N VAL A 404 5.40 9.27 1.77
CA VAL A 404 4.05 9.83 1.71
C VAL A 404 4.06 11.23 1.06
N LYS A 405 5.00 12.09 1.46
CA LYS A 405 5.15 13.45 0.88
C LYS A 405 5.49 13.41 -0.61
N LEU A 406 6.37 12.49 -1.03
CA LEU A 406 6.70 12.28 -2.44
C LEU A 406 5.49 11.78 -3.23
N ALA A 407 4.69 10.85 -2.67
CA ALA A 407 3.46 10.38 -3.29
C ALA A 407 2.42 11.50 -3.46
N GLN A 408 2.28 12.39 -2.47
CA GLN A 408 1.41 13.56 -2.58
C GLN A 408 1.93 14.56 -3.61
N LEU A 409 3.23 14.86 -3.61
CA LEU A 409 3.84 15.78 -4.57
C LEU A 409 3.63 15.30 -6.02
N ALA A 410 3.71 13.99 -6.25
CA ALA A 410 3.39 13.39 -7.55
C ALA A 410 1.90 13.51 -7.93
N ALA A 411 0.99 13.56 -6.95
CA ALA A 411 -0.46 13.70 -7.18
C ALA A 411 -0.85 15.15 -7.45
N ASP A 412 -0.21 16.09 -6.76
CA ASP A 412 -0.53 17.50 -6.81
C ASP A 412 0.07 18.21 -8.03
N ILE A 413 1.21 17.70 -8.52
CA ILE A 413 2.01 18.30 -9.62
C ILE A 413 2.35 17.24 -10.66
N PRO A 414 1.42 16.89 -11.56
CA PRO A 414 1.61 15.85 -12.58
C PRO A 414 2.71 16.15 -13.60
N GLU A 415 3.21 17.39 -13.65
CA GLU A 415 4.32 17.84 -14.49
C GLU A 415 5.67 17.30 -14.04
N ILE A 416 5.80 16.87 -12.77
CA ILE A 416 7.01 16.27 -12.26
C ILE A 416 7.19 14.88 -12.89
N ARG A 417 8.29 14.70 -13.62
CA ARG A 417 8.64 13.45 -14.31
C ARG A 417 9.50 12.57 -13.42
N SER A 418 10.49 13.17 -12.76
CA SER A 418 11.27 12.49 -11.75
C SER A 418 11.70 13.43 -10.64
N LEU A 419 11.89 12.86 -9.46
CA LEU A 419 12.48 13.53 -8.31
C LEU A 419 13.43 12.53 -7.67
N ASP A 420 14.72 12.86 -7.59
CA ASP A 420 15.75 12.00 -7.01
C ASP A 420 16.34 12.69 -5.79
N ILE A 421 16.09 12.17 -4.58
CA ILE A 421 16.76 12.59 -3.35
C ILE A 421 17.88 11.59 -3.08
N ASN A 422 19.12 12.02 -3.29
CA ASN A 422 20.29 11.19 -3.06
C ASN A 422 21.53 12.04 -2.73
N PRO A 423 22.09 11.97 -1.50
CA PRO A 423 21.64 11.12 -0.39
C PRO A 423 20.54 11.78 0.47
N LEU A 424 19.61 10.94 0.95
CA LEU A 424 18.74 11.24 2.08
C LEU A 424 19.37 10.64 3.35
N LEU A 425 19.81 11.49 4.29
CA LEU A 425 20.38 11.02 5.55
C LEU A 425 19.27 10.74 6.56
N ALA A 426 19.31 9.56 7.20
CA ALA A 426 18.39 9.18 8.27
C ALA A 426 19.13 8.73 9.54
N ASP A 427 18.76 9.28 10.68
CA ASP A 427 19.21 8.86 12.01
C ASP A 427 18.06 8.96 13.02
N ARG A 428 18.36 8.84 14.33
CA ARG A 428 17.35 8.86 15.40
C ARG A 428 16.60 10.19 15.52
N ASP A 429 17.21 11.27 15.03
CA ASP A 429 16.71 12.64 15.17
C ASP A 429 15.96 13.09 13.90
N GLY A 430 15.69 12.17 12.97
CA GLY A 430 14.90 12.40 11.76
C GLY A 430 15.70 12.26 10.47
N VAL A 431 15.25 12.98 9.43
CA VAL A 431 15.78 12.87 8.07
C VAL A 431 16.18 14.24 7.49
N ILE A 432 17.18 14.24 6.59
CA ILE A 432 17.56 15.44 5.82
C ILE A 432 18.08 15.07 4.42
N ALA A 433 17.54 15.72 3.40
CA ALA A 433 18.00 15.61 2.02
C ALA A 433 19.24 16.48 1.79
N LEU A 434 20.34 15.89 1.33
CA LEU A 434 21.57 16.63 1.04
C LEU A 434 21.65 17.12 -0.41
N ASP A 435 21.09 16.36 -1.33
CA ASP A 435 20.97 16.73 -2.73
C ASP A 435 19.65 16.19 -3.27
N ALA A 436 19.06 16.96 -4.19
CA ALA A 436 17.84 16.59 -4.87
C ALA A 436 17.86 17.12 -6.31
N ARG A 437 17.28 16.37 -7.23
CA ARG A 437 17.10 16.78 -8.62
C ARG A 437 15.67 16.50 -9.05
N VAL A 438 15.05 17.48 -9.74
CA VAL A 438 13.66 17.38 -10.18
C VAL A 438 13.62 17.60 -11.69
N ALA A 439 13.20 16.58 -12.44
CA ALA A 439 12.89 16.71 -13.85
C ALA A 439 11.40 17.03 -14.04
N ILE A 440 11.11 17.94 -14.96
CA ILE A 440 9.77 18.43 -15.26
C ILE A 440 9.47 18.31 -16.75
N ALA A 441 8.21 18.07 -17.09
CA ALA A 441 7.71 18.17 -18.46
C ALA A 441 6.20 18.44 -18.44
N PRO A 442 5.61 18.98 -19.53
CA PRO A 442 4.17 19.12 -19.63
C PRO A 442 3.44 17.81 -19.33
N SER A 443 2.41 17.87 -18.49
CA SER A 443 1.62 16.70 -18.12
C SER A 443 0.96 16.07 -19.35
N ARG A 444 1.08 14.75 -19.48
CA ARG A 444 0.45 13.96 -20.53
C ARG A 444 -0.54 13.00 -19.89
N LYS A 445 -1.75 12.92 -20.45
CA LYS A 445 -2.76 11.97 -20.01
C LYS A 445 -2.35 10.55 -20.43
N LEU A 446 -2.21 9.65 -19.46
CA LEU A 446 -1.91 8.22 -19.72
C LEU A 446 -3.19 7.39 -19.89
N HIS A 447 -4.31 7.86 -19.36
CA HIS A 447 -5.58 7.12 -19.33
C HIS A 447 -6.75 7.98 -19.79
N LYS A 448 -7.79 7.34 -20.35
CA LYS A 448 -9.10 7.96 -20.62
C LYS A 448 -9.83 8.26 -19.30
N GLY A 449 -10.78 9.20 -19.31
CA GLY A 449 -11.56 9.62 -18.14
C GLY A 449 -11.09 10.95 -17.51
N ARG A 450 -11.82 11.44 -16.49
CA ARG A 450 -11.39 12.58 -15.64
C ARG A 450 -10.75 12.08 -14.34
N GLY A 451 -9.90 12.91 -13.73
CA GLY A 451 -9.10 12.58 -12.54
C GLY A 451 -7.60 12.81 -12.76
N HIS A 452 -6.75 12.19 -11.93
CA HIS A 452 -5.31 12.38 -12.03
C HIS A 452 -4.80 11.88 -13.40
N PRO A 453 -4.09 12.70 -14.19
CA PRO A 453 -3.80 12.39 -15.59
C PRO A 453 -2.85 11.20 -15.79
N ARG A 454 -2.12 10.81 -14.75
CA ARG A 454 -0.98 9.89 -14.85
C ARG A 454 -0.97 8.74 -13.85
N PHE A 455 -1.88 8.69 -12.88
CA PHE A 455 -1.82 7.65 -11.85
C PHE A 455 -2.48 6.36 -12.33
N ALA A 456 -1.83 5.23 -12.10
CA ALA A 456 -2.42 3.91 -12.32
C ALA A 456 -3.43 3.53 -11.24
N VAL A 457 -3.32 4.08 -10.03
CA VAL A 457 -4.26 3.88 -8.92
C VAL A 457 -4.74 5.25 -8.46
N PHE A 458 -6.04 5.49 -8.55
CA PHE A 458 -6.60 6.80 -8.21
C PHE A 458 -6.68 6.96 -6.69
N PRO A 459 -6.34 8.14 -6.14
CA PRO A 459 -6.51 8.40 -4.73
C PRO A 459 -7.99 8.47 -4.35
N TYR A 460 -8.24 8.40 -3.04
CA TYR A 460 -9.58 8.62 -2.50
C TYR A 460 -10.10 10.01 -2.92
N PRO A 461 -11.28 10.08 -3.57
CA PRO A 461 -11.76 11.32 -4.18
C PRO A 461 -12.47 12.21 -3.14
N LYS A 462 -11.67 12.83 -2.25
CA LYS A 462 -12.12 13.69 -1.13
C LYS A 462 -13.06 14.81 -1.57
N GLU A 463 -12.89 15.33 -2.79
CA GLU A 463 -13.70 16.40 -3.35
C GLU A 463 -15.19 16.05 -3.52
N TRP A 464 -15.55 14.77 -3.40
CA TRP A 464 -16.94 14.30 -3.43
C TRP A 464 -17.57 14.11 -2.04
N GLU A 465 -16.85 14.43 -0.97
CA GLU A 465 -17.40 14.49 0.39
C GLU A 465 -18.22 15.77 0.59
N ARG A 466 -19.46 15.65 1.11
CA ARG A 466 -20.31 16.79 1.44
C ARG A 466 -21.45 16.40 2.37
N THR A 467 -21.94 17.39 3.13
CA THR A 467 -23.18 17.23 3.91
C THR A 467 -24.37 17.63 3.04
N ILE A 468 -25.42 16.80 3.03
CA ILE A 468 -26.70 17.09 2.41
C ILE A 468 -27.79 17.24 3.47
N THR A 469 -28.87 17.92 3.10
CA THR A 469 -30.09 18.01 3.92
C THR A 469 -31.17 17.09 3.36
N LEU A 470 -31.73 16.24 4.22
CA LEU A 470 -32.84 15.34 3.91
C LEU A 470 -34.19 16.09 3.92
N SER A 471 -35.26 15.45 3.44
CA SER A 471 -36.59 16.09 3.36
C SER A 471 -37.18 16.46 4.73
N ASP A 472 -36.76 15.78 5.80
CA ASP A 472 -37.15 16.09 7.18
C ASP A 472 -36.27 17.16 7.85
N GLY A 473 -35.31 17.74 7.10
CA GLY A 473 -34.34 18.72 7.59
C GLY A 473 -33.14 18.11 8.31
N ALA A 474 -33.06 16.79 8.49
CA ALA A 474 -31.91 16.14 9.10
C ALA A 474 -30.66 16.21 8.18
N PRO A 475 -29.45 16.36 8.74
CA PRO A 475 -28.22 16.30 7.96
C PRO A 475 -27.83 14.84 7.67
N ALA A 476 -27.28 14.59 6.48
CA ALA A 476 -26.58 13.35 6.15
C ALA A 476 -25.23 13.67 5.53
N PHE A 477 -24.17 13.00 5.99
CA PHE A 477 -22.84 13.12 5.41
C PHE A 477 -22.68 12.12 4.28
N VAL A 478 -22.43 12.62 3.07
CA VAL A 478 -22.18 11.80 1.89
C VAL A 478 -20.69 11.77 1.61
N ARG A 479 -20.15 10.57 1.42
CA ARG A 479 -18.75 10.37 1.02
C ARG A 479 -18.57 9.13 0.14
N PRO A 480 -17.48 9.05 -0.64
CA PRO A 480 -17.10 7.81 -1.32
C PRO A 480 -16.90 6.65 -0.33
N VAL A 481 -17.29 5.45 -0.74
CA VAL A 481 -17.07 4.21 -0.01
C VAL A 481 -15.59 3.91 0.05
N ARG A 482 -15.11 3.46 1.21
CA ARG A 482 -13.75 3.03 1.46
C ARG A 482 -13.74 1.51 1.66
N PRO A 483 -12.66 0.78 1.32
CA PRO A 483 -12.54 -0.65 1.53
C PRO A 483 -12.77 -1.07 2.99
N GLU A 484 -12.44 -0.20 3.96
CA GLU A 484 -12.61 -0.43 5.39
C GLU A 484 -14.09 -0.36 5.85
N ASP A 485 -15.03 0.02 4.98
CA ASP A 485 -16.47 0.13 5.27
C ASP A 485 -17.19 -1.24 5.43
N ASP A 486 -16.47 -2.36 5.55
CA ASP A 486 -17.07 -3.71 5.64
C ASP A 486 -18.12 -3.78 6.78
N ALA A 487 -17.77 -3.29 7.97
CA ALA A 487 -18.67 -3.28 9.13
C ALA A 487 -19.91 -2.38 8.90
N LEU A 488 -19.72 -1.24 8.22
CA LEU A 488 -20.78 -0.29 7.90
C LEU A 488 -21.82 -0.94 6.97
N PHE A 489 -21.36 -1.65 5.93
CA PHE A 489 -22.24 -2.39 5.03
C PHE A 489 -22.95 -3.58 5.71
N ARG A 490 -22.27 -4.31 6.60
CA ARG A 490 -22.93 -5.39 7.39
C ARG A 490 -24.09 -4.85 8.22
N ALA A 491 -23.85 -3.78 8.97
CA ALA A 491 -24.87 -3.15 9.81
C ALA A 491 -26.03 -2.60 8.96
N PHE A 492 -25.71 -2.01 7.80
CA PHE A 492 -26.70 -1.53 6.84
C PHE A 492 -27.61 -2.66 6.33
N PHE A 493 -27.02 -3.74 5.82
CA PHE A 493 -27.78 -4.86 5.24
C PHE A 493 -28.69 -5.55 6.27
N ALA A 494 -28.30 -5.59 7.54
CA ALA A 494 -29.15 -6.11 8.62
C ALA A 494 -30.45 -5.30 8.84
N ARG A 495 -30.53 -4.08 8.29
CA ARG A 495 -31.70 -3.20 8.37
C ARG A 495 -32.42 -3.02 7.02
N VAL A 496 -32.07 -3.81 6.02
CA VAL A 496 -32.76 -3.86 4.71
C VAL A 496 -33.60 -5.13 4.66
N THR A 497 -34.84 -5.02 4.18
CA THR A 497 -35.73 -6.18 4.02
C THR A 497 -35.27 -7.09 2.87
N ASP A 498 -35.59 -8.39 2.97
CA ASP A 498 -35.30 -9.37 1.91
C ASP A 498 -35.91 -8.98 0.56
N ASP A 499 -37.08 -8.32 0.58
CA ASP A 499 -37.74 -7.84 -0.63
C ASP A 499 -36.94 -6.71 -1.29
N ASP A 500 -36.44 -5.73 -0.53
CA ASP A 500 -35.63 -4.64 -1.08
C ASP A 500 -34.27 -5.12 -1.61
N LEU A 501 -33.68 -6.12 -0.97
CA LEU A 501 -32.49 -6.79 -1.47
C LEU A 501 -32.77 -7.50 -2.78
N ARG A 502 -33.88 -8.22 -2.87
CA ARG A 502 -34.33 -8.88 -4.11
C ARG A 502 -34.58 -7.88 -5.22
N LEU A 503 -35.22 -6.75 -4.91
CA LEU A 503 -35.45 -5.67 -5.86
C LEU A 503 -34.16 -5.07 -6.41
N ARG A 504 -33.07 -5.05 -5.61
CA ARG A 504 -31.76 -4.51 -5.99
C ARG A 504 -30.84 -5.51 -6.70
N PHE A 505 -30.85 -6.76 -6.28
CA PHE A 505 -29.90 -7.79 -6.72
C PHE A 505 -30.54 -8.85 -7.63
N PHE A 506 -31.85 -8.73 -7.92
CA PHE A 506 -32.63 -9.65 -8.76
C PHE A 506 -32.73 -11.08 -8.18
N GLN A 507 -32.23 -11.29 -6.95
CA GLN A 507 -32.22 -12.56 -6.24
C GLN A 507 -32.26 -12.33 -4.72
N SER A 508 -32.77 -13.31 -3.97
CA SER A 508 -32.74 -13.26 -2.50
C SER A 508 -31.31 -13.48 -2.00
N VAL A 509 -30.70 -12.44 -1.45
CA VAL A 509 -29.37 -12.51 -0.84
C VAL A 509 -29.52 -12.80 0.66
N LYS A 510 -29.31 -14.06 1.07
CA LYS A 510 -29.49 -14.48 2.48
C LYS A 510 -28.25 -14.40 3.36
N HIS A 511 -27.05 -14.34 2.76
CA HIS A 511 -25.78 -14.32 3.49
C HIS A 511 -24.83 -13.28 2.88
N PHE A 512 -24.46 -12.29 3.69
CA PHE A 512 -23.45 -11.29 3.33
C PHE A 512 -22.07 -11.79 3.72
N SER A 513 -21.48 -12.63 2.87
CA SER A 513 -20.10 -13.06 3.04
C SER A 513 -19.16 -11.86 3.00
N HIS A 514 -17.98 -11.99 3.63
CA HIS A 514 -16.92 -10.98 3.50
C HIS A 514 -16.53 -10.73 2.04
N GLU A 515 -16.47 -11.78 1.22
CA GLU A 515 -16.18 -11.64 -0.21
C GLU A 515 -17.23 -10.78 -0.94
N PHE A 516 -18.52 -10.94 -0.61
CA PHE A 516 -19.58 -10.13 -1.22
C PHE A 516 -19.43 -8.65 -0.89
N ILE A 517 -19.20 -8.32 0.39
CA ILE A 517 -19.01 -6.94 0.83
C ILE A 517 -17.72 -6.34 0.28
N ALA A 518 -16.64 -7.11 0.21
CA ALA A 518 -15.39 -6.67 -0.40
C ALA A 518 -15.58 -6.22 -1.86
N ARG A 519 -16.43 -6.90 -2.65
CA ARG A 519 -16.77 -6.46 -4.03
C ARG A 519 -17.55 -5.14 -4.09
N LEU A 520 -18.19 -4.74 -2.99
CA LEU A 520 -18.90 -3.47 -2.87
C LEU A 520 -18.00 -2.34 -2.38
N THR A 521 -17.00 -2.65 -1.55
CA THR A 521 -16.14 -1.64 -0.90
C THR A 521 -14.78 -1.45 -1.58
N GLN A 522 -14.22 -2.49 -2.22
CA GLN A 522 -12.98 -2.40 -3.00
C GLN A 522 -13.28 -1.85 -4.39
N LEU A 523 -13.17 -0.53 -4.54
CA LEU A 523 -13.49 0.18 -5.78
C LEU A 523 -12.22 0.70 -6.45
N ASP A 524 -12.16 0.54 -7.77
CA ASP A 524 -11.23 1.31 -8.59
C ASP A 524 -11.87 2.66 -8.92
N TYR A 525 -11.49 3.71 -8.19
CA TYR A 525 -12.02 5.07 -8.37
C TYR A 525 -11.78 5.65 -9.77
N ALA A 526 -10.90 5.05 -10.58
CA ALA A 526 -10.74 5.48 -11.97
C ALA A 526 -12.03 5.23 -12.78
N ARG A 527 -12.73 4.12 -12.53
CA ARG A 527 -13.90 3.70 -13.32
C ARG A 527 -15.15 3.45 -12.50
N SER A 528 -15.06 3.33 -11.18
CA SER A 528 -16.19 3.05 -10.32
C SER A 528 -16.16 3.90 -9.07
N ILE A 529 -17.30 4.51 -8.74
CA ILE A 529 -17.50 5.17 -7.46
C ILE A 529 -18.74 4.58 -6.79
N ALA A 530 -18.70 4.43 -5.48
CA ALA A 530 -19.89 4.28 -4.68
C ALA A 530 -19.86 5.37 -3.61
N LEU A 531 -21.02 5.99 -3.37
CA LEU A 531 -21.21 7.04 -2.39
C LEU A 531 -22.19 6.53 -1.34
N VAL A 532 -21.81 6.65 -0.07
CA VAL A 532 -22.65 6.32 1.07
C VAL A 532 -23.16 7.58 1.74
N ALA A 533 -24.45 7.60 2.09
CA ALA A 533 -25.02 8.59 3.00
C ALA A 533 -24.98 8.02 4.42
N ILE A 534 -24.43 8.79 5.36
CA ILE A 534 -24.22 8.42 6.76
C ILE A 534 -24.91 9.46 7.64
N ASP A 535 -25.65 9.02 8.66
CA ASP A 535 -26.14 9.93 9.70
C ASP A 535 -24.96 10.34 10.60
N PRO A 536 -24.59 11.64 10.66
CA PRO A 536 -23.45 12.10 11.44
C PRO A 536 -23.62 11.91 12.95
N ARG A 537 -24.85 11.68 13.45
CA ARG A 537 -25.12 11.49 14.88
C ARG A 537 -24.90 10.05 15.32
N SER A 538 -25.40 9.09 14.55
CA SER A 538 -25.32 7.67 14.87
C SER A 538 -24.12 6.97 14.24
N GLY A 539 -23.58 7.51 13.14
CA GLY A 539 -22.64 6.81 12.27
C GLY A 539 -23.31 5.74 11.39
N ASP A 540 -24.64 5.61 11.44
CA ASP A 540 -25.36 4.60 10.67
C ASP A 540 -25.45 4.99 9.19
N MET A 541 -25.24 3.99 8.33
CA MET A 541 -25.47 4.14 6.90
C MET A 541 -26.97 4.19 6.59
N LEU A 542 -27.34 5.17 5.78
CA LEU A 542 -28.72 5.45 5.36
C LEU A 542 -29.01 4.89 3.96
N GLY A 543 -27.98 4.83 3.11
CA GLY A 543 -28.08 4.28 1.77
C GLY A 543 -26.77 4.44 0.98
N ALA A 544 -26.67 3.75 -0.14
CA ALA A 544 -25.57 3.87 -1.08
C ALA A 544 -26.05 3.96 -2.52
N VAL A 545 -25.35 4.75 -3.32
CA VAL A 545 -25.43 4.74 -4.79
C VAL A 545 -24.07 4.38 -5.36
N ARG A 546 -24.04 3.60 -6.42
CA ARG A 546 -22.84 3.19 -7.14
C ARG A 546 -22.99 3.55 -8.61
N LEU A 547 -21.87 3.92 -9.24
CA LEU A 547 -21.70 4.07 -10.67
C LEU A 547 -20.47 3.26 -11.10
N HIS A 548 -20.59 2.54 -12.21
CA HIS A 548 -19.52 1.78 -12.84
C HIS A 548 -19.45 2.13 -14.33
N ALA A 549 -18.41 2.85 -14.73
CA ALA A 549 -18.16 3.21 -16.11
C ALA A 549 -17.57 2.05 -16.90
N ASP A 550 -17.93 1.96 -18.17
CA ASP A 550 -17.28 1.06 -19.12
C ASP A 550 -15.82 1.48 -19.40
N ALA A 551 -15.09 0.65 -20.15
CA ALA A 551 -13.67 0.91 -20.43
C ALA A 551 -13.43 2.14 -21.32
N ASP A 552 -14.44 2.59 -22.07
CA ASP A 552 -14.36 3.72 -22.99
C ASP A 552 -14.85 5.04 -22.38
N TYR A 553 -15.40 4.99 -21.17
CA TYR A 553 -16.07 6.10 -20.49
C TYR A 553 -17.24 6.66 -21.31
N ASP A 554 -17.94 5.80 -22.05
CA ASP A 554 -19.13 6.18 -22.81
C ASP A 554 -20.39 6.02 -21.95
N ARG A 555 -20.53 4.83 -21.33
CA ARG A 555 -21.69 4.47 -20.51
C ARG A 555 -21.29 4.16 -19.08
N GLY A 556 -22.20 4.43 -18.15
CA GLY A 556 -22.06 4.05 -16.75
C GLY A 556 -23.29 3.32 -16.23
N GLU A 557 -23.08 2.14 -15.65
CA GLU A 557 -24.13 1.40 -14.97
C GLU A 557 -24.27 1.91 -13.53
N TYR A 558 -25.48 2.28 -13.12
CA TYR A 558 -25.74 2.68 -11.74
C TYR A 558 -26.46 1.60 -10.93
N GLY A 559 -26.33 1.67 -9.62
CA GLY A 559 -27.22 0.96 -8.72
C GLY A 559 -27.33 1.63 -7.37
N ILE A 560 -28.51 1.59 -6.77
CA ILE A 560 -28.82 2.31 -5.53
C ILE A 560 -29.58 1.41 -4.56
N LEU A 561 -29.26 1.52 -3.27
CA LEU A 561 -29.99 0.84 -2.21
C LEU A 561 -30.09 1.75 -1.00
N ILE A 562 -31.31 1.95 -0.50
CA ILE A 562 -31.62 2.76 0.67
C ILE A 562 -32.15 1.86 1.77
N ARG A 563 -31.90 2.21 3.03
CA ARG A 563 -32.43 1.48 4.19
C ARG A 563 -33.97 1.44 4.12
N SER A 564 -34.54 0.26 4.35
CA SER A 564 -35.98 0.03 4.11
C SER A 564 -36.90 0.91 4.97
N ASP A 565 -36.48 1.22 6.20
CA ASP A 565 -37.17 2.09 7.16
C ASP A 565 -37.07 3.59 6.85
N LEU A 566 -36.19 3.99 5.92
CA LEU A 566 -35.94 5.39 5.56
C LEU A 566 -36.48 5.79 4.18
N LYS A 567 -37.28 4.93 3.56
CA LYS A 567 -37.97 5.27 2.30
C LYS A 567 -38.85 6.50 2.49
N GLY A 568 -38.97 7.32 1.44
CA GLY A 568 -39.77 8.55 1.46
C GLY A 568 -39.07 9.78 2.05
N HIS A 569 -37.85 9.68 2.58
CA HIS A 569 -37.10 10.81 3.17
C HIS A 569 -36.18 11.54 2.16
N GLY A 570 -36.38 11.32 0.86
CA GLY A 570 -35.62 12.00 -0.21
C GLY A 570 -34.16 11.53 -0.41
N ILE A 571 -33.64 10.61 0.42
CA ILE A 571 -32.25 10.13 0.36
C ILE A 571 -31.88 9.58 -1.04
N GLY A 572 -32.76 8.76 -1.62
CA GLY A 572 -32.54 8.16 -2.94
C GLY A 572 -32.35 9.20 -4.04
N TRP A 573 -33.19 10.23 -4.06
CA TRP A 573 -33.08 11.35 -5.01
C TRP A 573 -31.78 12.12 -4.83
N ARG A 574 -31.42 12.47 -3.60
CA ARG A 574 -30.19 13.21 -3.31
C ARG A 574 -28.95 12.42 -3.76
N LEU A 575 -28.89 11.12 -3.45
CA LEU A 575 -27.78 10.27 -3.88
C LEU A 575 -27.73 10.11 -5.41
N MET A 576 -28.87 9.89 -6.08
CA MET A 576 -28.91 9.82 -7.55
C MET A 576 -28.49 11.14 -8.20
N THR A 577 -28.90 12.28 -7.65
CA THR A 577 -28.47 13.62 -8.10
C THR A 577 -26.95 13.75 -8.04
N ILE A 578 -26.34 13.41 -6.90
CA ILE A 578 -24.87 13.43 -6.75
C ILE A 578 -24.20 12.48 -7.75
N MET A 579 -24.78 11.30 -8.01
CA MET A 579 -24.27 10.35 -8.98
C MET A 579 -24.34 10.89 -10.42
N ILE A 580 -25.40 11.61 -10.79
CA ILE A 580 -25.52 12.28 -12.09
C ILE A 580 -24.47 13.39 -12.22
N GLU A 581 -24.26 14.20 -11.18
CA GLU A 581 -23.17 15.18 -11.14
C GLU A 581 -21.80 14.52 -11.33
N TYR A 582 -21.56 13.36 -10.70
CA TYR A 582 -20.34 12.59 -10.87
C TYR A 582 -20.19 12.06 -12.30
N ALA A 583 -21.24 11.52 -12.90
CA ALA A 583 -21.23 11.07 -14.29
C ALA A 583 -20.91 12.20 -15.28
N GLN A 584 -21.49 13.39 -15.06
CA GLN A 584 -21.18 14.61 -15.82
C GLN A 584 -19.72 15.02 -15.65
N TRP A 585 -19.21 14.99 -14.41
CA TRP A 585 -17.82 15.29 -14.14
C TRP A 585 -16.89 14.28 -14.82
N LEU A 586 -17.21 12.98 -14.76
CA LEU A 586 -16.41 11.92 -15.38
C LEU A 586 -16.40 12.01 -16.91
N GLY A 587 -17.44 12.63 -17.48
CA GLY A 587 -17.60 12.85 -18.91
C GLY A 587 -18.33 11.73 -19.63
N LEU A 588 -19.18 10.97 -18.93
CA LEU A 588 -20.00 9.92 -19.52
C LEU A 588 -21.06 10.53 -20.45
N ASN A 589 -21.46 9.78 -21.48
CA ASN A 589 -22.55 10.15 -22.37
C ASN A 589 -23.89 9.61 -21.88
N ILE A 590 -23.91 8.41 -21.30
CA ILE A 590 -25.14 7.73 -20.87
C ILE A 590 -24.94 7.12 -19.48
N ILE A 591 -25.91 7.31 -18.59
CA ILE A 591 -26.09 6.50 -17.38
C ILE A 591 -27.20 5.49 -17.65
N GLU A 592 -27.02 4.25 -17.26
CA GLU A 592 -28.02 3.20 -17.43
C GLU A 592 -28.14 2.25 -16.25
N GLY A 593 -29.25 1.53 -16.18
CA GLY A 593 -29.44 0.49 -15.18
C GLY A 593 -30.63 -0.39 -15.53
N GLN A 594 -30.68 -1.55 -14.90
CA GLN A 594 -31.82 -2.46 -14.95
C GLN A 594 -32.62 -2.35 -13.65
N VAL A 595 -33.94 -2.30 -13.78
CA VAL A 595 -34.87 -2.19 -12.66
C VAL A 595 -35.98 -3.21 -12.86
N LEU A 596 -36.28 -4.03 -11.85
CA LEU A 596 -37.43 -4.93 -11.90
C LEU A 596 -38.72 -4.13 -12.13
N ARG A 597 -39.56 -4.60 -13.06
CA ARG A 597 -40.77 -3.91 -13.52
C ARG A 597 -41.76 -3.60 -12.38
N GLU A 598 -41.79 -4.45 -11.37
CA GLU A 598 -42.60 -4.28 -10.15
C GLU A 598 -42.06 -3.23 -9.18
N ASN A 599 -40.81 -2.77 -9.33
CA ASN A 599 -40.22 -1.72 -8.51
C ASN A 599 -40.69 -0.32 -8.96
N SER A 600 -41.98 -0.06 -8.77
CA SER A 600 -42.64 1.18 -9.17
C SER A 600 -42.01 2.43 -8.55
N THR A 601 -41.49 2.32 -7.32
CA THR A 601 -40.82 3.42 -6.61
C THR A 601 -39.54 3.84 -7.33
N MET A 602 -38.70 2.87 -7.70
CA MET A 602 -37.45 3.14 -8.43
C MET A 602 -37.72 3.71 -9.82
N LEU A 603 -38.71 3.17 -10.54
CA LEU A 603 -39.08 3.66 -11.86
C LEU A 603 -39.61 5.11 -11.81
N ALA A 604 -40.41 5.45 -10.79
CA ALA A 604 -40.89 6.82 -10.58
C ALA A 604 -39.73 7.79 -10.29
N MET A 605 -38.76 7.37 -9.45
CA MET A 605 -37.56 8.17 -9.20
C MET A 605 -36.76 8.41 -10.49
N CYS A 606 -36.48 7.35 -11.26
CA CYS A 606 -35.80 7.45 -12.55
C CYS A 606 -36.50 8.44 -13.50
N GLN A 607 -37.82 8.33 -13.66
CA GLN A 607 -38.59 9.22 -14.53
C GLN A 607 -38.51 10.68 -14.06
N SER A 608 -38.62 10.93 -12.75
CA SER A 608 -38.52 12.29 -12.18
C SER A 608 -37.15 12.93 -12.38
N LEU A 609 -36.09 12.10 -12.47
CA LEU A 609 -34.71 12.53 -12.75
C LEU A 609 -34.40 12.58 -14.25
N GLY A 610 -35.40 12.34 -15.11
CA GLY A 610 -35.27 12.44 -16.57
C GLY A 610 -34.81 11.18 -17.28
N PHE A 611 -34.72 10.02 -16.60
CA PHE A 611 -34.42 8.75 -17.25
C PHE A 611 -35.58 8.32 -18.17
N LYS A 612 -35.22 7.81 -19.33
CA LYS A 612 -36.13 7.11 -20.24
C LYS A 612 -36.20 5.65 -19.82
N THR A 613 -37.39 5.07 -19.83
CA THR A 613 -37.61 3.67 -19.44
C THR A 613 -38.13 2.87 -20.64
N ARG A 614 -37.55 1.70 -20.90
CA ARG A 614 -38.02 0.74 -21.91
C ARG A 614 -38.04 -0.68 -21.32
N LEU A 615 -38.88 -1.55 -21.86
CA LEU A 615 -38.84 -2.96 -21.49
C LEU A 615 -37.51 -3.58 -21.96
N ASP A 616 -36.93 -4.46 -21.15
CA ASP A 616 -35.79 -5.25 -21.59
C ASP A 616 -36.26 -6.22 -22.70
N PRO A 617 -35.54 -6.30 -23.84
CA PRO A 617 -35.94 -7.15 -24.96
C PRO A 617 -35.86 -8.65 -24.63
N ASP A 618 -35.01 -9.04 -23.69
CA ASP A 618 -34.72 -10.44 -23.35
C ASP A 618 -35.45 -10.88 -22.06
N ASP A 619 -35.88 -9.93 -21.21
CA ASP A 619 -36.63 -10.21 -19.98
C ASP A 619 -37.82 -9.24 -19.74
N SER A 620 -39.04 -9.73 -19.93
CA SER A 620 -40.28 -8.94 -19.74
C SER A 620 -40.56 -8.51 -18.28
N THR A 621 -39.81 -9.04 -17.32
CA THR A 621 -39.88 -8.66 -15.91
C THR A 621 -38.94 -7.51 -15.55
N VAL A 622 -38.10 -7.06 -16.50
CA VAL A 622 -37.07 -6.03 -16.31
C VAL A 622 -37.34 -4.82 -17.19
N MET A 623 -37.08 -3.65 -16.63
CA MET A 623 -37.07 -2.36 -17.33
C MET A 623 -35.63 -1.86 -17.42
N VAL A 624 -35.19 -1.50 -18.62
CA VAL A 624 -33.94 -0.78 -18.85
C VAL A 624 -34.22 0.71 -18.74
N VAL A 625 -33.49 1.40 -17.86
CA VAL A 625 -33.58 2.84 -17.70
C VAL A 625 -32.30 3.50 -18.19
N THR A 626 -32.43 4.60 -18.94
CA THR A 626 -31.27 5.32 -19.51
C THR A 626 -31.42 6.83 -19.38
N LEU A 627 -30.33 7.51 -19.04
CA LEU A 627 -30.23 8.97 -18.97
C LEU A 627 -29.07 9.44 -19.84
N PRO A 628 -29.33 10.18 -20.94
CA PRO A 628 -28.28 10.95 -21.61
C PRO A 628 -27.76 12.02 -20.66
N VAL A 629 -26.47 12.01 -20.37
CA VAL A 629 -25.84 12.83 -19.33
C VAL A 629 -25.62 14.28 -19.78
N GLN A 630 -25.34 14.47 -21.07
CA GLN A 630 -25.09 15.77 -21.67
C GLN A 630 -26.38 16.63 -21.70
N GLY A 631 -26.31 17.84 -21.15
CA GLY A 631 -27.41 18.81 -21.18
C GLY A 631 -28.47 18.63 -20.09
N VAL A 632 -28.31 17.67 -19.16
CA VAL A 632 -29.18 17.52 -18.00
C VAL A 632 -28.87 18.64 -17.00
N LYS A 633 -29.81 19.59 -16.83
CA LYS A 633 -29.81 20.44 -15.63
C LYS A 633 -30.17 19.55 -14.46
N VAL A 634 -29.24 19.36 -13.53
CA VAL A 634 -29.49 18.64 -12.28
C VAL A 634 -30.70 19.29 -11.60
N PRO A 635 -31.85 18.60 -11.48
CA PRO A 635 -33.04 19.21 -10.92
C PRO A 635 -32.82 19.51 -9.44
N GLU A 636 -33.32 20.66 -8.97
CA GLU A 636 -33.46 20.91 -7.53
C GLU A 636 -34.39 19.82 -6.98
N VAL A 637 -33.86 18.99 -6.08
CA VAL A 637 -34.62 17.90 -5.46
C VAL A 637 -35.86 18.51 -4.78
N PRO A 638 -37.08 18.01 -5.03
CA PRO A 638 -38.26 18.50 -4.33
C PRO A 638 -38.04 18.34 -2.82
N VAL A 639 -38.28 19.44 -2.08
CA VAL A 639 -38.18 19.49 -0.62
C VAL A 639 -39.12 18.47 -0.01
#